data_AF-A0A917N2X6-F1
#
_entry.id   AF-A0A917N2X6-F1
#
_cell.length_a   1.000
_cell.length_b   1.000
_cell.length_c   1.000
_cell.angle_alpha   90.00
_cell.angle_beta   90.00
_cell.angle_gamma   90.00
#
_symmetry.space_group_name_H-M   'P 1'
#
loop_
_entity.id
_entity.type
_entity.pdbx_description
1 polymer ?
#
loop_
_entity_poly.entity_id
_entity_poly.type
_entity_poly.pdbx_seq_one_letter_code
_entity_poly.pdbx_strand_id
1 'polypeptide(L)'
;MSVNKFAINKNTFYFAKKISFMNKFGGNWTEAKMEIVVNYAKAYLRIMNKQSWAKTLYFDGFAGSGLIGVNEDDEAIKGTALRILDIVEPKPFDMYYFVELDINKKISLENRVNTDYFGRNAHVVQDDCNKKIVDMAGFLKKDSAYRALAFIDPYGMTVNWSSIEALKGLGIDLWILVPTGLGVNRLLKNNGDIEEGWLLKLEKFLGLPRDYILNHFYKEKSRFTLFGEEKTISKEDNVIEKIGQLYTERLKTVFKAVSESFVMRNSNNSIMYHFMMATNNPAALTIANDVVKPKYKL
;
A
#
# COMPACT_ATOMS: atom_id res chain seq x y z
N MET A 1 32.74 23.33 -42.32
CA MET A 1 31.42 22.85 -41.86
C MET A 1 31.59 21.44 -41.35
N SER A 2 31.78 21.28 -40.03
CA SER A 2 31.97 19.98 -39.38
C SER A 2 30.67 19.59 -38.67
N VAL A 3 30.25 18.36 -38.90
CA VAL A 3 29.01 17.73 -38.47
C VAL A 3 29.11 17.39 -36.98
N ASN A 4 28.27 18.02 -36.16
CA ASN A 4 28.14 17.69 -34.74
C ASN A 4 27.27 16.43 -34.56
N LYS A 5 27.93 15.29 -34.33
CA LYS A 5 27.29 14.02 -33.97
C LYS A 5 26.77 14.09 -32.52
N PHE A 6 25.45 14.00 -32.38
CA PHE A 6 24.68 13.46 -31.26
C PHE A 6 25.43 13.23 -29.93
N ALA A 7 25.36 14.23 -29.05
CA ALA A 7 25.50 14.01 -27.61
C ALA A 7 24.21 13.37 -27.09
N ILE A 8 24.11 12.04 -27.18
CA ILE A 8 23.06 11.29 -26.48
C ILE A 8 23.36 11.44 -24.98
N ASN A 9 22.50 12.20 -24.30
CA ASN A 9 22.63 12.59 -22.91
C ASN A 9 22.73 11.34 -22.01
N LYS A 10 23.86 11.18 -21.30
CA LYS A 10 24.19 10.03 -20.44
C LYS A 10 23.08 9.70 -19.42
N ASN A 11 22.31 10.70 -18.97
CA ASN A 11 21.17 10.52 -18.07
C ASN A 11 20.03 9.71 -18.70
N THR A 12 19.76 9.88 -19.99
CA THR A 12 18.71 9.16 -20.73
C THR A 12 19.08 7.69 -20.91
N PHE A 13 20.36 7.42 -21.15
CA PHE A 13 20.89 6.05 -21.25
C PHE A 13 20.89 5.35 -19.89
N TYR A 14 21.22 6.07 -18.81
CA TYR A 14 21.13 5.58 -17.44
C TYR A 14 19.69 5.21 -17.03
N PHE A 15 18.73 6.08 -17.33
CA PHE A 15 17.31 5.83 -17.06
C PHE A 15 16.78 4.63 -17.85
N ALA A 16 17.12 4.54 -19.14
CA ALA A 16 16.70 3.43 -19.99
C ALA A 16 17.28 2.08 -19.53
N LYS A 17 18.54 2.07 -19.04
CA LYS A 17 19.19 0.86 -18.51
C LYS A 17 18.60 0.44 -17.16
N LYS A 18 18.21 1.40 -16.31
CA LYS A 18 17.51 1.16 -15.03
C LYS A 18 16.13 0.53 -15.25
N ILE A 19 15.38 1.03 -16.23
CA ILE A 19 14.07 0.49 -16.63
C ILE A 19 14.21 -0.93 -17.20
N SER A 20 15.23 -1.20 -18.04
CA SER A 20 15.42 -2.54 -18.62
C SER A 20 15.85 -3.59 -17.60
N PHE A 21 16.56 -3.19 -16.53
CA PHE A 21 16.96 -4.07 -15.43
C PHE A 21 15.77 -4.41 -14.52
N MET A 22 14.90 -3.43 -14.23
CA MET A 22 13.69 -3.62 -13.39
C MET A 22 12.64 -4.55 -14.01
N ASN A 23 12.64 -4.71 -15.34
CA ASN A 23 11.73 -5.61 -16.04
C ASN A 23 12.04 -7.10 -15.84
N LYS A 24 13.25 -7.48 -15.40
CA LYS A 24 13.64 -8.89 -15.23
C LYS A 24 13.15 -9.56 -13.94
N PHE A 25 12.78 -8.78 -12.92
CA PHE A 25 12.46 -9.30 -11.57
C PHE A 25 11.08 -8.91 -11.04
N GLY A 26 10.18 -8.44 -11.90
CA GLY A 26 8.91 -7.88 -11.44
C GLY A 26 9.11 -6.60 -10.61
N GLY A 27 10.11 -5.77 -10.92
CA GLY A 27 10.51 -4.60 -10.13
C GLY A 27 9.83 -3.28 -10.51
N ASN A 28 9.05 -3.22 -11.59
CA ASN A 28 8.44 -1.97 -12.08
C ASN A 28 7.35 -1.44 -11.14
N TRP A 29 6.58 -2.33 -10.49
CA TRP A 29 5.49 -1.89 -9.61
C TRP A 29 5.97 -1.38 -8.25
N THR A 30 7.12 -1.85 -7.73
CA THR A 30 7.67 -1.35 -6.45
C THR A 30 8.03 0.13 -6.58
N GLU A 31 8.74 0.48 -7.66
CA GLU A 31 9.08 1.88 -7.96
C GLU A 31 7.82 2.72 -8.21
N ALA A 32 6.91 2.24 -9.07
CA ALA A 32 5.66 2.96 -9.37
C ALA A 32 4.83 3.24 -8.10
N LYS A 33 4.72 2.26 -7.19
CA LYS A 33 4.06 2.43 -5.89
C LYS A 33 4.71 3.54 -5.06
N MET A 34 6.04 3.51 -4.94
CA MET A 34 6.79 4.53 -4.20
C MET A 34 6.59 5.92 -4.82
N GLU A 35 6.62 6.02 -6.15
CA GLU A 35 6.35 7.28 -6.86
C GLU A 35 4.94 7.81 -6.62
N ILE A 36 3.92 6.94 -6.61
CA ILE A 36 2.53 7.33 -6.31
C ILE A 36 2.47 7.98 -4.92
N VAL A 37 3.02 7.33 -3.89
CA VAL A 37 3.01 7.85 -2.51
C VAL A 37 3.77 9.17 -2.40
N VAL A 38 4.97 9.27 -2.99
CA VAL A 38 5.80 10.48 -2.93
C VAL A 38 5.14 11.64 -3.68
N ASN A 39 4.58 11.39 -4.87
CA ASN A 39 3.87 12.41 -5.65
C ASN A 39 2.63 12.90 -4.91
N TYR A 40 1.88 11.98 -4.30
CA TYR A 40 0.74 12.33 -3.46
C TYR A 40 1.18 13.17 -2.26
N ALA A 41 2.21 12.74 -1.53
CA ALA A 41 2.74 13.46 -0.36
C ALA A 41 3.15 14.89 -0.70
N LYS A 42 3.81 15.12 -1.85
CA LYS A 42 4.16 16.47 -2.31
C LYS A 42 2.92 17.34 -2.58
N ALA A 43 1.89 16.78 -3.19
CA ALA A 43 0.63 17.50 -3.44
C ALA A 43 -0.12 17.79 -2.12
N TYR A 44 -0.18 16.81 -1.22
CA TYR A 44 -0.73 16.93 0.12
C TYR A 44 -0.04 18.05 0.91
N LEU A 45 1.29 18.05 0.96
CA LEU A 45 2.09 19.07 1.66
C LEU A 45 1.92 20.46 1.04
N ARG A 46 1.71 20.56 -0.28
CA ARG A 46 1.41 21.85 -0.93
C ARG A 46 0.10 22.45 -0.47
N ILE A 47 -0.92 21.62 -0.26
CA ILE A 47 -2.20 22.06 0.29
C ILE A 47 -2.02 22.43 1.76
N MET A 48 -1.39 21.56 2.55
CA MET A 48 -1.18 21.76 3.99
C MET A 48 -0.29 22.97 4.30
N ASN A 49 0.63 23.35 3.41
CA ASN A 49 1.44 24.57 3.57
C ASN A 49 0.59 25.85 3.61
N LYS A 50 -0.63 25.81 3.07
CA LYS A 50 -1.60 26.91 3.12
C LYS A 50 -2.55 26.82 4.33
N GLN A 51 -2.46 25.76 5.13
CA GLN A 51 -3.32 25.50 6.28
C GLN A 51 -2.51 25.69 7.58
N SER A 52 -2.33 26.95 8.00
CA SER A 52 -1.51 27.29 9.17
C SER A 52 -1.98 26.67 10.49
N TRP A 53 -3.26 26.28 10.57
CA TRP A 53 -3.84 25.59 11.72
C TRP A 53 -3.48 24.09 11.80
N ALA A 54 -3.04 23.48 10.68
CA ALA A 54 -2.85 22.05 10.57
C ALA A 54 -1.40 21.65 10.85
N LYS A 55 -1.22 20.57 11.63
CA LYS A 55 0.06 19.88 11.77
C LYS A 55 0.01 18.59 10.95
N THR A 56 1.08 18.29 10.25
CA THR A 56 1.17 17.13 9.36
C THR A 56 1.96 16.00 10.01
N LEU A 57 1.39 14.79 9.97
CA LEU A 57 2.03 13.55 10.40
C LEU A 57 2.20 12.64 9.18
N TYR A 58 3.39 12.16 8.92
CA TYR A 58 3.59 10.99 8.05
C TYR A 58 3.70 9.74 8.91
N PHE A 59 2.90 8.73 8.62
CA PHE A 59 2.92 7.43 9.29
C PHE A 59 3.25 6.33 8.28
N ASP A 60 4.28 5.54 8.56
CA ASP A 60 4.62 4.36 7.77
C ASP A 60 4.49 3.11 8.64
N GLY A 61 3.53 2.25 8.31
CA GLY A 61 3.26 1.04 9.09
C GLY A 61 4.24 -0.09 8.84
N PHE A 62 5.04 0.00 7.77
CA PHE A 62 5.95 -1.06 7.31
C PHE A 62 7.21 -0.43 6.68
N ALA A 63 7.96 0.33 7.48
CA ALA A 63 8.99 1.24 6.98
C ALA A 63 10.24 0.54 6.40
N GLY A 64 10.49 -0.72 6.76
CA GLY A 64 11.67 -1.46 6.34
C GLY A 64 12.97 -0.85 6.86
N SER A 65 14.08 -1.15 6.17
CA SER A 65 15.40 -0.57 6.46
C SER A 65 15.62 0.80 5.83
N GLY A 66 14.63 1.31 5.08
CA GLY A 66 14.76 2.50 4.25
C GLY A 66 15.45 2.26 2.89
N LEU A 67 16.04 1.10 2.63
CA LEU A 67 16.65 0.73 1.34
C LEU A 67 16.09 -0.60 0.80
N ILE A 68 16.04 -0.71 -0.53
CA ILE A 68 15.58 -1.89 -1.28
C ILE A 68 16.73 -2.38 -2.16
N GLY A 69 16.90 -3.71 -2.26
CA GLY A 69 17.85 -4.32 -3.20
C GLY A 69 19.28 -4.49 -2.66
N VAL A 70 19.44 -4.74 -1.36
CA VAL A 70 20.77 -5.01 -0.76
C VAL A 70 21.18 -6.47 -1.02
N ASN A 71 21.34 -6.85 -2.28
CA ASN A 71 22.14 -8.01 -2.66
C ASN A 71 23.47 -7.48 -3.24
N GLU A 72 24.54 -8.25 -3.11
CA GLU A 72 25.94 -7.82 -3.32
C GLU A 72 26.24 -7.17 -4.70
N ASP A 73 25.36 -7.34 -5.70
CA ASP A 73 25.53 -6.86 -7.07
C ASP A 73 24.63 -5.67 -7.49
N ASP A 74 23.68 -5.23 -6.64
CA ASP A 74 22.68 -4.20 -7.00
C ASP A 74 22.88 -2.86 -6.27
N GLU A 75 22.73 -1.74 -7.01
CA GLU A 75 22.68 -0.40 -6.41
C GLU A 75 21.43 -0.29 -5.51
N ALA A 76 21.65 -0.04 -4.23
CA ALA A 76 20.56 0.09 -3.26
C ALA A 76 19.62 1.26 -3.62
N ILE A 77 18.32 0.97 -3.73
CA ILE A 77 17.29 1.96 -4.04
C ILE A 77 16.70 2.50 -2.73
N LYS A 78 16.53 3.82 -2.60
CA LYS A 78 15.80 4.43 -1.48
C LYS A 78 14.35 3.94 -1.46
N GLY A 79 13.92 3.38 -0.34
CA GLY A 79 12.52 3.04 -0.06
C GLY A 79 11.66 4.26 0.26
N THR A 80 10.34 4.06 0.43
CA THR A 80 9.37 5.13 0.67
C THR A 80 9.74 6.01 1.86
N ALA A 81 10.15 5.41 2.99
CA ALA A 81 10.47 6.13 4.21
C ALA A 81 11.53 7.24 3.98
N LEU A 82 12.63 6.91 3.31
CA LEU A 82 13.70 7.87 3.00
C LEU A 82 13.26 8.90 1.96
N ARG A 83 12.52 8.48 0.92
CA ARG A 83 12.02 9.40 -0.11
C ARG A 83 11.04 10.45 0.43
N ILE A 84 10.29 10.11 1.47
CA ILE A 84 9.37 11.04 2.14
C ILE A 84 10.16 12.04 3.01
N LEU A 85 11.25 11.61 3.65
CA LEU A 85 12.16 12.50 4.39
C LEU A 85 12.91 13.48 3.46
N ASP A 86 13.21 13.04 2.23
CA ASP A 86 13.80 13.87 1.17
C ASP A 86 12.89 15.03 0.71
N ILE A 87 11.60 15.04 1.06
CA ILE A 87 10.69 16.14 0.71
C ILE A 87 11.02 17.37 1.57
N VAL A 88 11.67 18.35 0.95
CA VAL A 88 11.95 19.68 1.54
C VAL A 88 10.95 20.74 1.08
N GLU A 89 10.57 20.69 -0.20
CA GLU A 89 9.61 21.62 -0.82
C GLU A 89 8.27 20.91 -1.08
N PRO A 90 7.12 21.54 -0.78
CA PRO A 90 6.94 22.92 -0.31
C PRO A 90 7.10 23.12 1.21
N LYS A 91 7.05 22.02 1.97
CA LYS A 91 7.46 21.92 3.37
C LYS A 91 7.68 20.44 3.70
N PRO A 92 8.49 20.10 4.71
CA PRO A 92 8.49 18.75 5.27
C PRO A 92 7.22 18.45 6.08
N PHE A 93 7.06 17.19 6.51
CA PHE A 93 6.09 16.87 7.55
C PHE A 93 6.55 17.42 8.90
N ASP A 94 5.59 17.76 9.76
CA ASP A 94 5.87 18.26 11.12
C ASP A 94 6.25 17.10 12.07
N MET A 95 5.85 15.87 11.73
CA MET A 95 6.23 14.64 12.43
C MET A 95 6.28 13.46 11.45
N TYR A 96 7.25 12.57 11.64
CA TYR A 96 7.36 11.30 10.92
C TYR A 96 7.35 10.16 11.93
N TYR A 97 6.59 9.11 11.65
CA TYR A 97 6.47 7.95 12.52
C TYR A 97 6.57 6.66 11.70
N PHE A 98 7.70 5.98 11.84
CA PHE A 98 8.07 4.79 11.10
C PHE A 98 7.98 3.55 12.00
N VAL A 99 7.18 2.57 11.61
CA VAL A 99 6.99 1.31 12.32
C VAL A 99 7.66 0.19 11.53
N GLU A 100 8.49 -0.61 12.20
CA GLU A 100 9.13 -1.78 11.61
C GLU A 100 9.24 -2.89 12.66
N LEU A 101 8.76 -4.09 12.33
CA LEU A 101 8.71 -5.20 13.28
C LEU A 101 10.09 -5.85 13.48
N ASP A 102 10.89 -5.93 12.41
CA ASP A 102 12.23 -6.50 12.43
C ASP A 102 13.25 -5.51 13.05
N ILE A 103 13.88 -5.93 14.15
CA ILE A 103 14.82 -5.07 14.89
C ILE A 103 16.01 -4.62 14.04
N ASN A 104 16.52 -5.45 13.13
CA ASN A 104 17.70 -5.11 12.32
C ASN A 104 17.35 -4.05 11.28
N LYS A 105 16.19 -4.21 10.61
CA LYS A 105 15.67 -3.20 9.68
C LYS A 105 15.37 -1.89 10.42
N LYS A 106 14.74 -1.96 11.58
CA LYS A 106 14.47 -0.80 12.44
C LYS A 106 15.75 -0.04 12.78
N ILE A 107 16.78 -0.74 13.27
CA ILE A 107 18.08 -0.12 13.62
C ILE A 107 18.72 0.49 12.38
N SER A 108 18.68 -0.18 11.23
CA SER A 108 19.22 0.34 9.98
C SER A 108 18.54 1.65 9.56
N LEU A 109 17.21 1.71 9.62
CA LEU A 109 16.45 2.92 9.30
C LEU A 109 16.73 4.04 10.31
N GLU A 110 16.72 3.72 11.61
CA GLU A 110 16.98 4.69 12.69
C GLU A 110 18.37 5.34 12.55
N ASN A 111 19.40 4.54 12.27
CA ASN A 111 20.75 5.07 12.03
C ASN A 111 20.76 6.07 10.87
N ARG A 112 20.11 5.74 9.75
CA ARG A 112 20.02 6.65 8.59
C ARG A 112 19.25 7.93 8.89
N VAL A 113 18.15 7.81 9.63
CA VAL A 113 17.37 8.98 10.07
C VAL A 113 18.25 9.91 10.92
N ASN A 114 19.01 9.34 11.86
CA ASN A 114 19.87 10.10 12.76
C ASN A 114 21.10 10.71 12.06
N THR A 115 21.66 10.06 11.03
CA THR A 115 22.85 10.55 10.31
C THR A 115 22.49 11.51 9.18
N ASP A 116 21.52 11.15 8.34
CA ASP A 116 21.30 11.81 7.05
C ASP A 116 20.17 12.84 7.12
N TYR A 117 19.29 12.74 8.12
CA TYR A 117 18.10 13.57 8.28
C TYR A 117 18.03 14.23 9.67
N PHE A 118 19.20 14.59 10.21
CA PHE A 118 19.32 15.28 11.49
C PHE A 118 18.41 16.52 11.56
N GLY A 119 17.70 16.68 12.68
CA GLY A 119 16.74 17.77 12.89
C GLY A 119 15.32 17.52 12.37
N ARG A 120 15.08 16.42 11.62
CA ARG A 120 13.71 15.97 11.36
C ARG A 120 13.10 15.41 12.64
N ASN A 121 11.85 15.79 12.93
CA ASN A 121 11.05 15.19 14.01
C ASN A 121 10.56 13.80 13.58
N ALA A 122 11.48 12.83 13.56
CA ALA A 122 11.26 11.48 13.06
C ALA A 122 11.45 10.44 14.16
N HIS A 123 10.50 9.52 14.26
CA HIS A 123 10.52 8.43 15.22
C HIS A 123 10.53 7.10 14.48
N VAL A 124 11.44 6.20 14.84
CA VAL A 124 11.50 4.83 14.31
C VAL A 124 11.26 3.86 15.46
N VAL A 125 10.21 3.05 15.39
CA VAL A 125 9.79 2.18 16.49
C VAL A 125 9.71 0.73 16.06
N GLN A 126 10.09 -0.16 16.98
CA GLN A 126 9.90 -1.60 16.83
C GLN A 126 8.58 -2.03 17.48
N ASP A 127 7.54 -2.24 16.68
CA ASP A 127 6.25 -2.73 17.20
C ASP A 127 5.38 -3.30 16.06
N ASP A 128 4.23 -3.88 16.44
CA ASP A 128 3.22 -4.32 15.48
C ASP A 128 2.45 -3.13 14.88
N CYS A 129 2.33 -3.13 13.55
CA CYS A 129 1.62 -2.10 12.79
C CYS A 129 0.17 -1.92 13.24
N ASN A 130 -0.56 -3.00 13.55
CA ASN A 130 -1.95 -2.94 14.01
C ASN A 130 -2.08 -2.14 15.30
N LYS A 131 -1.19 -2.39 16.26
CA LYS A 131 -1.15 -1.65 17.53
C LYS A 131 -0.83 -0.18 17.27
N LYS A 132 0.14 0.12 16.39
CA LYS A 132 0.53 1.50 16.09
C LYS A 132 -0.49 2.28 15.27
N ILE A 133 -1.29 1.62 14.44
CA ILE A 133 -2.45 2.24 13.79
C ILE A 133 -3.47 2.69 14.86
N VAL A 134 -3.74 1.85 15.87
CA VAL A 134 -4.66 2.19 16.97
C VAL A 134 -4.10 3.30 17.85
N ASP A 135 -2.80 3.27 18.17
CA ASP A 135 -2.11 4.33 18.91
C ASP A 135 -2.20 5.67 18.16
N MET A 136 -1.93 5.67 16.85
CA MET A 136 -2.08 6.85 15.98
C MET A 136 -3.53 7.34 15.97
N ALA A 137 -4.52 6.44 15.87
CA ALA A 137 -5.92 6.82 15.93
C ALA A 137 -6.26 7.53 17.26
N GLY A 138 -5.75 7.01 18.39
CA GLY A 138 -5.90 7.64 19.69
C GLY A 138 -5.24 9.01 19.77
N PHE A 139 -4.05 9.17 19.18
CA PHE A 139 -3.34 10.44 19.07
C PHE A 139 -4.15 11.49 18.28
N LEU A 140 -4.63 11.14 17.09
CA LEU A 140 -5.43 12.04 16.24
C LEU A 140 -6.78 12.43 16.85
N LYS A 141 -7.37 11.56 17.69
CA LYS A 141 -8.59 11.90 18.46
C LYS A 141 -8.32 12.94 19.54
N LYS A 142 -7.15 12.89 20.17
CA LYS A 142 -6.75 13.83 21.24
C LYS A 142 -6.33 15.19 20.67
N ASP A 143 -5.64 15.21 19.52
CA ASP A 143 -5.24 16.44 18.85
C ASP A 143 -5.75 16.47 17.41
N SER A 144 -6.92 17.10 17.25
CA SER A 144 -7.59 17.24 15.96
C SER A 144 -6.93 18.27 15.02
N ALA A 145 -5.88 18.97 15.44
CA ALA A 145 -5.08 19.80 14.54
C ALA A 145 -4.17 18.96 13.63
N TYR A 146 -3.87 17.71 14.04
CA TYR A 146 -3.08 16.81 13.20
C TYR A 146 -3.88 16.28 12.00
N ARG A 147 -3.21 16.25 10.85
CA ARG A 147 -3.64 15.61 9.62
C ARG A 147 -2.58 14.61 9.19
N ALA A 148 -2.97 13.34 9.10
CA ALA A 148 -2.05 12.25 8.83
C ALA A 148 -2.10 11.83 7.36
N LEU A 149 -0.92 11.57 6.80
CA LEU A 149 -0.75 10.74 5.61
C LEU A 149 -0.16 9.41 6.08
N ALA A 150 -0.94 8.33 5.95
CA ALA A 150 -0.50 7.00 6.35
C ALA A 150 -0.22 6.11 5.13
N PHE A 151 0.87 5.37 5.18
CA PHE A 151 1.25 4.37 4.19
C PHE A 151 1.34 3.00 4.86
N ILE A 152 0.50 2.07 4.40
CA ILE A 152 0.35 0.73 4.97
C ILE A 152 0.64 -0.30 3.86
N ASP A 153 1.85 -0.86 3.89
CA ASP A 153 2.38 -1.78 2.89
C ASP A 153 2.69 -3.15 3.49
N PRO A 154 1.67 -3.94 3.87
CA PRO A 154 1.89 -5.16 4.64
C PRO A 154 2.53 -6.27 3.82
N TYR A 155 3.32 -7.10 4.51
CA TYR A 155 3.67 -8.41 4.00
C TYR A 155 2.50 -9.38 4.13
N GLY A 156 1.77 -9.60 3.04
CA GLY A 156 0.57 -10.46 3.05
C GLY A 156 -0.56 -9.86 3.89
N MET A 157 -1.41 -10.72 4.47
CA MET A 157 -2.61 -10.30 5.21
C MET A 157 -2.32 -10.11 6.70
N THR A 158 -1.38 -9.24 7.05
CA THR A 158 -0.96 -8.99 8.45
C THR A 158 -1.69 -7.82 9.10
N VAL A 159 -2.38 -6.98 8.33
CA VAL A 159 -3.20 -5.87 8.84
C VAL A 159 -4.62 -6.36 9.06
N ASN A 160 -5.07 -6.27 10.31
CA ASN A 160 -6.43 -6.62 10.72
C ASN A 160 -7.38 -5.46 10.40
N TRP A 161 -8.59 -5.81 9.99
CA TRP A 161 -9.63 -4.84 9.68
C TRP A 161 -9.96 -3.92 10.86
N SER A 162 -9.99 -4.47 12.08
CA SER A 162 -10.25 -3.70 13.31
C SER A 162 -9.30 -2.53 13.53
N SER A 163 -8.04 -2.65 13.06
CA SER A 163 -7.05 -1.58 13.13
C SER A 163 -7.44 -0.44 12.18
N ILE A 164 -7.88 -0.76 10.96
CA ILE A 164 -8.35 0.23 9.99
C ILE A 164 -9.64 0.90 10.47
N GLU A 165 -10.55 0.15 11.09
CA GLU A 165 -11.79 0.72 11.66
C GLU A 165 -11.53 1.79 12.73
N ALA A 166 -10.44 1.69 13.48
CA ALA A 166 -10.06 2.69 14.48
C ALA A 166 -9.84 4.09 13.87
N LEU A 167 -9.55 4.17 12.56
CA LEU A 167 -9.30 5.40 11.80
C LEU A 167 -10.58 6.15 11.38
N LYS A 168 -11.76 5.58 11.63
CA LYS A 168 -13.04 6.14 11.20
C LYS A 168 -13.24 7.58 11.70
N GLY A 169 -13.57 8.47 10.77
CA GLY A 169 -13.87 9.88 11.05
C GLY A 169 -12.65 10.75 11.36
N LEU A 170 -11.42 10.21 11.30
CA LEU A 170 -10.21 10.97 11.59
C LEU A 170 -9.69 11.73 10.35
N GLY A 171 -8.87 12.75 10.60
CA GLY A 171 -8.20 13.53 9.57
C GLY A 171 -7.00 12.77 8.99
N ILE A 172 -7.27 11.69 8.26
CA ILE A 172 -6.27 10.80 7.70
C ILE A 172 -6.55 10.47 6.23
N ASP A 173 -5.47 10.52 5.45
CA ASP A 173 -5.37 10.02 4.10
C ASP A 173 -4.55 8.72 4.14
N LEU A 174 -5.17 7.58 3.81
CA LEU A 174 -4.58 6.25 3.96
C LEU A 174 -4.27 5.65 2.60
N TRP A 175 -2.99 5.44 2.28
CA TRP A 175 -2.55 4.55 1.21
C TRP A 175 -2.35 3.13 1.75
N ILE A 176 -2.94 2.14 1.08
CA ILE A 176 -2.86 0.74 1.51
C ILE A 176 -2.62 -0.22 0.34
N LEU A 177 -1.67 -1.15 0.52
CA LEU A 177 -1.45 -2.27 -0.39
C LEU A 177 -2.27 -3.48 0.05
N VAL A 178 -3.20 -3.92 -0.80
CA VAL A 178 -4.10 -5.04 -0.54
C VAL A 178 -3.62 -6.28 -1.31
N PRO A 179 -3.17 -7.36 -0.64
CA PRO A 179 -2.69 -8.59 -1.27
C PRO A 179 -3.86 -9.46 -1.78
N THR A 180 -4.61 -8.95 -2.76
CA THR A 180 -5.82 -9.62 -3.27
C THR A 180 -5.49 -10.95 -3.93
N GLY A 181 -4.48 -10.99 -4.80
CA GLY A 181 -4.09 -12.20 -5.55
C GLY A 181 -3.15 -13.12 -4.80
N LEU A 182 -2.13 -12.56 -4.14
CA LEU A 182 -1.10 -13.32 -3.42
C LEU A 182 -1.47 -13.67 -1.97
N GLY A 183 -2.50 -13.03 -1.42
CA GLY A 183 -3.03 -13.30 -0.09
C GLY A 183 -4.41 -13.94 -0.17
N VAL A 184 -5.45 -13.12 -0.24
CA VAL A 184 -6.86 -13.54 -0.08
C VAL A 184 -7.23 -14.65 -1.07
N ASN A 185 -6.94 -14.44 -2.37
CA ASN A 185 -7.28 -15.40 -3.42
C ASN A 185 -6.59 -16.77 -3.25
N ARG A 186 -5.40 -16.82 -2.64
CA ARG A 186 -4.69 -18.08 -2.38
C ARG A 186 -5.34 -18.89 -1.25
N LEU A 187 -5.94 -18.22 -0.27
CA LEU A 187 -6.62 -18.90 0.84
C LEU A 187 -7.99 -19.45 0.42
N LEU A 188 -8.65 -18.81 -0.56
CA LEU A 188 -9.90 -19.29 -1.15
C LEU A 188 -9.61 -20.46 -2.12
N LYS A 189 -9.61 -21.71 -1.63
CA LYS A 189 -9.42 -22.91 -2.48
C LYS A 189 -10.57 -23.10 -3.48
N ASN A 190 -10.30 -23.71 -4.64
CA ASN A 190 -11.31 -23.83 -5.71
C ASN A 190 -12.56 -24.64 -5.32
N ASN A 191 -12.39 -25.63 -4.44
CA ASN A 191 -13.44 -26.53 -3.96
C ASN A 191 -14.14 -26.04 -2.67
N GLY A 192 -13.74 -24.89 -2.12
CA GLY A 192 -14.29 -24.36 -0.86
C GLY A 192 -13.78 -25.03 0.42
N ASP A 193 -12.88 -26.01 0.32
CA ASP A 193 -12.31 -26.72 1.47
C ASP A 193 -11.17 -25.91 2.13
N ILE A 194 -11.56 -24.88 2.87
CA ILE A 194 -10.64 -23.94 3.50
C ILE A 194 -10.35 -24.37 4.94
N GLU A 195 -9.06 -24.44 5.28
CA GLU A 195 -8.61 -24.74 6.65
C GLU A 195 -9.03 -23.65 7.65
N GLU A 196 -9.34 -24.03 8.88
CA GLU A 196 -9.84 -23.12 9.92
C GLU A 196 -8.90 -21.92 10.16
N GLY A 197 -7.58 -22.15 10.17
CA GLY A 197 -6.60 -21.07 10.33
C GLY A 197 -6.63 -20.05 9.19
N TRP A 198 -6.99 -20.48 7.97
CA TRP A 198 -7.13 -19.59 6.81
C TRP A 198 -8.45 -18.82 6.86
N LEU A 199 -9.54 -19.46 7.29
CA LEU A 199 -10.82 -18.80 7.55
C LEU A 199 -10.65 -17.67 8.58
N LEU A 200 -10.04 -17.96 9.73
CA LEU A 200 -9.76 -16.96 10.77
C LEU A 200 -8.92 -15.79 10.23
N LYS A 201 -7.97 -16.06 9.34
CA LYS A 201 -7.15 -15.02 8.71
C LYS A 201 -7.95 -14.17 7.73
N LEU A 202 -8.86 -14.77 6.96
CA LEU A 202 -9.80 -14.06 6.09
C LEU A 202 -10.77 -13.18 6.90
N GLU A 203 -11.35 -13.72 7.98
CA GLU A 203 -12.25 -13.00 8.88
C GLU A 203 -11.56 -11.78 9.50
N LYS A 204 -10.34 -11.94 10.02
CA LYS A 204 -9.56 -10.82 10.58
C LYS A 204 -9.18 -9.76 9.54
N PHE A 205 -8.76 -10.19 8.35
CA PHE A 205 -8.31 -9.28 7.29
C PHE A 205 -9.46 -8.47 6.66
N LEU A 206 -10.62 -9.12 6.45
CA LEU A 206 -11.79 -8.48 5.84
C LEU A 206 -12.71 -7.82 6.87
N GLY A 207 -12.66 -8.25 8.13
CA GLY A 207 -13.58 -7.85 9.19
C GLY A 207 -15.01 -8.32 8.94
N LEU A 208 -15.16 -9.47 8.28
CA LEU A 208 -16.45 -10.05 7.88
C LEU A 208 -16.60 -11.45 8.45
N PRO A 209 -17.82 -11.88 8.79
CA PRO A 209 -18.07 -13.24 9.26
C PRO A 209 -17.84 -14.26 8.13
N ARG A 210 -17.38 -15.47 8.48
CA ARG A 210 -17.10 -16.54 7.52
C ARG A 210 -18.25 -16.83 6.56
N ASP A 211 -19.49 -16.86 7.03
CA ASP A 211 -20.64 -17.20 6.17
C ASP A 211 -20.82 -16.18 5.04
N TYR A 212 -20.59 -14.90 5.34
CA TYR A 212 -20.60 -13.85 4.32
C TYR A 212 -19.49 -14.08 3.30
N ILE A 213 -18.26 -14.36 3.77
CA ILE A 213 -17.09 -14.57 2.90
C ILE A 213 -17.34 -15.77 1.96
N LEU A 214 -17.82 -16.89 2.50
CA LEU A 214 -18.08 -18.09 1.73
C LEU A 214 -19.19 -17.85 0.69
N ASN A 215 -20.32 -17.27 1.11
CA ASN A 215 -21.44 -16.98 0.20
C ASN A 215 -21.07 -15.95 -0.89
N HIS A 216 -20.10 -15.07 -0.63
CA HIS A 216 -19.68 -14.06 -1.59
C HIS A 216 -18.74 -14.61 -2.68
N PHE A 217 -17.93 -15.63 -2.35
CA PHE A 217 -16.88 -16.15 -3.25
C PHE A 217 -17.14 -17.55 -3.81
N TYR A 218 -18.18 -18.23 -3.35
CA TYR A 218 -18.52 -19.58 -3.80
C TYR A 218 -19.95 -19.68 -4.31
N LYS A 219 -20.15 -20.59 -5.25
CA LYS A 219 -21.47 -21.02 -5.72
C LYS A 219 -21.57 -22.53 -5.68
N GLU A 220 -22.73 -22.99 -5.28
CA GLU A 220 -23.13 -24.39 -5.45
C GLU A 220 -23.54 -24.61 -6.92
N LYS A 221 -22.95 -25.62 -7.55
CA LYS A 221 -23.32 -26.09 -8.89
C LYS A 221 -23.85 -27.50 -8.75
N SER A 222 -25.11 -27.71 -9.14
CA SER A 222 -25.66 -29.05 -9.32
C SER A 222 -25.35 -29.57 -10.72
N ARG A 223 -24.83 -30.79 -10.80
CA ARG A 223 -24.68 -31.52 -12.05
C ARG A 223 -25.41 -32.85 -11.93
N PHE A 224 -26.24 -33.16 -12.93
CA PHE A 224 -26.79 -34.50 -13.07
C PHE A 224 -25.74 -35.43 -13.68
N THR A 225 -25.45 -36.51 -12.96
CA THR A 225 -24.56 -37.60 -13.39
C THR A 225 -25.37 -38.88 -13.60
N LEU A 226 -24.72 -39.92 -14.12
CA LEU A 226 -25.33 -41.26 -14.25
C LEU A 226 -25.77 -41.86 -12.90
N PHE A 227 -25.31 -41.30 -11.78
CA PHE A 227 -25.62 -41.75 -10.41
C PHE A 227 -26.51 -40.78 -9.62
N GLY A 228 -27.09 -39.78 -10.28
CA GLY A 228 -27.99 -38.79 -9.65
C GLY A 228 -27.43 -37.36 -9.64
N GLU A 229 -28.08 -36.48 -8.88
CA GLU A 229 -27.66 -35.09 -8.71
C GLU A 229 -26.43 -35.02 -7.78
N GLU A 230 -25.32 -34.51 -8.31
CA GLU A 230 -24.11 -34.23 -7.55
C GLU A 230 -24.00 -32.71 -7.35
N LYS A 231 -23.91 -32.28 -6.09
CA LYS A 231 -23.73 -30.88 -5.70
C LYS A 231 -22.26 -30.62 -5.46
N THR A 232 -21.70 -29.68 -6.18
CA THR A 232 -20.28 -29.29 -6.05
C THR A 232 -20.18 -27.82 -5.69
N ILE A 233 -19.28 -27.50 -4.77
CA ILE A 233 -18.94 -26.11 -4.46
C ILE A 233 -17.82 -25.70 -5.40
N SER A 234 -18.03 -24.58 -6.10
CA SER A 234 -17.00 -23.99 -6.95
C SER A 234 -16.79 -22.53 -6.62
N LYS A 235 -15.52 -22.14 -6.59
CA LYS A 235 -15.13 -20.75 -6.48
C LYS A 235 -15.64 -19.96 -7.69
N GLU A 236 -16.11 -18.75 -7.43
CA GLU A 236 -16.66 -17.84 -8.44
C GLU A 236 -15.63 -17.40 -9.49
N ASP A 237 -16.11 -16.86 -10.60
CA ASP A 237 -15.26 -16.22 -11.60
C ASP A 237 -14.82 -14.82 -11.12
N ASN A 238 -13.68 -14.34 -11.64
CA ASN A 238 -13.11 -13.00 -11.35
C ASN A 238 -12.96 -12.70 -9.84
N VAL A 239 -12.57 -13.71 -9.05
CA VAL A 239 -12.48 -13.57 -7.59
C VAL A 239 -11.50 -12.48 -7.17
N ILE A 240 -10.38 -12.29 -7.89
CA ILE A 240 -9.37 -11.30 -7.48
C ILE A 240 -9.93 -9.88 -7.59
N GLU A 241 -10.69 -9.60 -8.65
CA GLU A 241 -11.43 -8.36 -8.86
C GLU A 241 -12.52 -8.19 -7.81
N LYS A 242 -13.30 -9.25 -7.52
CA LYS A 242 -14.32 -9.23 -6.45
C LYS A 242 -13.71 -8.94 -5.08
N ILE A 243 -12.53 -9.47 -4.77
CA ILE A 243 -11.80 -9.15 -3.53
C ILE A 243 -11.42 -7.66 -3.50
N GLY A 244 -10.88 -7.11 -4.59
CA GLY A 244 -10.53 -5.69 -4.69
C GLY A 244 -11.75 -4.78 -4.48
N GLN A 245 -12.88 -5.13 -5.11
CA GLN A 245 -14.15 -4.43 -4.95
C GLN A 245 -14.67 -4.54 -3.51
N LEU A 246 -14.69 -5.75 -2.94
CA LEU A 246 -15.12 -5.97 -1.55
C LEU A 246 -14.28 -5.12 -0.59
N TYR A 247 -12.95 -5.13 -0.73
CA TYR A 247 -12.07 -4.35 0.14
C TYR A 247 -12.30 -2.84 -0.03
N THR A 248 -12.58 -2.37 -1.25
CA THR A 248 -12.96 -0.99 -1.54
C THR A 248 -14.25 -0.61 -0.80
N GLU A 249 -15.29 -1.46 -0.87
CA GLU A 249 -16.55 -1.23 -0.15
C GLU A 249 -16.36 -1.26 1.37
N ARG A 250 -15.48 -2.15 1.86
CA ARG A 250 -15.09 -2.16 3.27
C ARG A 250 -14.44 -0.83 3.67
N LEU A 251 -13.49 -0.31 2.89
CA LEU A 251 -12.85 0.99 3.18
C LEU A 251 -13.86 2.14 3.20
N LYS A 252 -14.90 2.11 2.35
CA LYS A 252 -16.00 3.10 2.37
C LYS A 252 -16.86 3.08 3.64
N THR A 253 -16.80 2.01 4.44
CA THR A 253 -17.47 1.98 5.76
C THR A 253 -16.72 2.80 6.83
N VAL A 254 -15.45 3.11 6.57
CA VAL A 254 -14.52 3.85 7.45
C VAL A 254 -14.25 5.26 6.91
N PHE A 255 -14.13 5.39 5.59
CA PHE A 255 -13.78 6.61 4.86
C PHE A 255 -14.88 7.06 3.92
N LYS A 256 -15.00 8.37 3.66
CA LYS A 256 -16.01 8.90 2.73
C LYS A 256 -15.75 8.53 1.28
N ALA A 257 -14.50 8.32 0.89
CA ALA A 257 -14.11 8.03 -0.48
C ALA A 257 -12.88 7.11 -0.56
N VAL A 258 -12.77 6.38 -1.67
CA VAL A 258 -11.64 5.52 -2.02
C VAL A 258 -11.27 5.77 -3.47
N SER A 259 -9.98 5.87 -3.76
CA SER A 259 -9.44 6.10 -5.11
C SER A 259 -9.64 4.89 -6.03
N GLU A 260 -9.42 5.11 -7.32
CA GLU A 260 -9.11 4.03 -8.25
C GLU A 260 -7.88 3.26 -7.74
N SER A 261 -7.87 1.95 -8.02
CA SER A 261 -6.77 1.08 -7.61
C SER A 261 -5.67 1.05 -8.67
N PHE A 262 -4.43 1.25 -8.27
CA PHE A 262 -3.27 0.83 -9.04
C PHE A 262 -3.11 -0.69 -8.91
N VAL A 263 -3.40 -1.42 -9.99
CA VAL A 263 -3.38 -2.89 -10.01
C VAL A 263 -1.98 -3.38 -10.39
N MET A 264 -1.36 -4.16 -9.50
CA MET A 264 -0.04 -4.74 -9.74
C MET A 264 -0.18 -6.18 -10.21
N ARG A 265 0.49 -6.52 -11.31
CA ARG A 265 0.41 -7.84 -11.95
C ARG A 265 1.77 -8.53 -12.00
N ASN A 266 1.76 -9.86 -11.99
CA ASN A 266 2.97 -10.66 -12.19
C ASN A 266 3.33 -10.78 -13.68
N SER A 267 4.41 -11.49 -13.99
CA SER A 267 4.85 -11.77 -15.37
C SER A 267 3.82 -12.50 -16.23
N ASN A 268 2.91 -13.24 -15.59
CA ASN A 268 1.82 -13.98 -16.25
C ASN A 268 0.54 -13.14 -16.32
N ASN A 269 0.63 -11.82 -16.13
CA ASN A 269 -0.48 -10.86 -16.15
C ASN A 269 -1.57 -11.10 -15.08
N SER A 270 -1.31 -11.95 -14.09
CA SER A 270 -2.25 -12.21 -12.98
C SER A 270 -2.14 -11.09 -11.95
N ILE A 271 -3.29 -10.61 -11.45
CA ILE A 271 -3.33 -9.58 -10.40
C ILE A 271 -2.72 -10.15 -9.11
N MET A 272 -1.77 -9.41 -8.55
CA MET A 272 -1.15 -9.70 -7.25
C MET A 272 -1.71 -8.83 -6.14
N TYR A 273 -1.82 -7.53 -6.41
CA TYR A 273 -2.20 -6.51 -5.43
C TYR A 273 -3.12 -5.47 -6.04
N HIS A 274 -3.97 -4.89 -5.19
CA HIS A 274 -4.61 -3.60 -5.44
C HIS A 274 -4.00 -2.57 -4.48
N PHE A 275 -3.47 -1.48 -5.02
CA PHE A 275 -2.96 -0.37 -4.24
C PHE A 275 -3.89 0.83 -4.40
N MET A 276 -4.42 1.33 -3.29
CA MET A 276 -5.47 2.36 -3.31
C MET A 276 -5.34 3.31 -2.12
N MET A 277 -6.03 4.43 -2.23
CA MET A 277 -6.08 5.46 -1.21
C MET A 277 -7.50 5.62 -0.67
N ALA A 278 -7.66 5.75 0.65
CA ALA A 278 -8.92 6.03 1.31
C ALA A 278 -8.83 7.37 2.06
N THR A 279 -9.89 8.19 1.98
CA THR A 279 -9.88 9.55 2.52
C THR A 279 -11.27 10.04 2.92
N ASN A 280 -11.30 11.01 3.83
CA ASN A 280 -12.48 11.78 4.19
C ASN A 280 -12.58 13.12 3.44
N ASN A 281 -11.62 13.43 2.55
CA ASN A 281 -11.53 14.68 1.82
C ASN A 281 -11.75 14.47 0.31
N PRO A 282 -12.82 15.02 -0.30
CA PRO A 282 -13.06 14.91 -1.73
C PRO A 282 -11.94 15.46 -2.62
N ALA A 283 -11.25 16.53 -2.21
CA ALA A 283 -10.14 17.08 -2.99
C ALA A 283 -8.93 16.13 -3.02
N ALA A 284 -8.72 15.38 -1.93
CA ALA A 284 -7.68 14.36 -1.85
C ALA A 284 -7.94 13.20 -2.82
N LEU A 285 -9.20 12.82 -3.04
CA LEU A 285 -9.58 11.78 -3.99
C LEU A 285 -9.15 12.11 -5.42
N THR A 286 -9.40 13.34 -5.88
CA THR A 286 -9.00 13.78 -7.23
C THR A 286 -7.49 13.65 -7.42
N ILE A 287 -6.70 14.11 -6.45
CA ILE A 287 -5.24 14.03 -6.49
C ILE A 287 -4.77 12.57 -6.46
N ALA A 288 -5.38 11.73 -5.62
CA ALA A 288 -5.06 10.31 -5.53
C ALA A 288 -5.27 9.60 -6.87
N ASN A 289 -6.41 9.83 -7.52
CA ASN A 289 -6.70 9.28 -8.85
C ASN A 289 -5.71 9.79 -9.91
N ASP A 290 -5.30 11.05 -9.84
CA ASP A 290 -4.35 11.61 -10.79
C ASP A 290 -2.92 11.07 -10.63
N VAL A 291 -2.50 10.71 -9.41
CA VAL A 291 -1.18 10.08 -9.20
C VAL A 291 -1.20 8.57 -9.50
N VAL A 292 -2.35 7.90 -9.35
CA VAL A 292 -2.54 6.47 -9.66
C VAL A 292 -2.55 6.23 -11.17
N LYS A 293 -3.08 7.18 -11.95
CA LYS A 293 -3.06 7.09 -13.41
C LYS A 293 -1.61 6.90 -13.87
N PRO A 294 -1.31 5.83 -14.63
CA PRO A 294 0.05 5.59 -15.08
C PRO A 294 0.55 6.80 -15.88
N LYS A 295 1.59 7.47 -15.39
CA LYS A 295 2.36 8.44 -16.21
C LYS A 295 3.20 7.75 -17.27
N TYR A 296 3.25 6.42 -17.23
CA TYR A 296 4.00 5.55 -18.12
C TYR A 296 3.15 4.32 -18.45
N LYS A 297 3.02 3.99 -19.75
CA LYS A 297 2.39 2.75 -20.18
C LYS A 297 3.21 1.57 -19.64
N LEU A 298 2.58 0.72 -18.83
CA LEU A 298 3.08 -0.63 -18.55
C LEU A 298 2.96 -1.49 -19.82
#